data_AF-A0A0Q6WRZ6-F1
#
_entry.id   AF-A0A0Q6WRZ6-F1
#
_cell.length_a   1.000
_cell.length_b   1.000
_cell.length_c   1.000
_cell.angle_alpha   90.00
_cell.angle_beta   90.00
_cell.angle_gamma   90.00
#
_symmetry.space_group_name_H-M   'P 1'
#
loop_
_entity.id
_entity.type
_entity.pdbx_description
1 polymer ?
#
loop_
_entity_poly.entity_id
_entity_poly.type
_entity_poly.pdbx_seq_one_letter_code
_entity_poly.pdbx_strand_id
1 'polypeptide(L)'
;MLQPPSGSHTYGRKAFHHPEVGDLTLGYQTMQLQGTPGQCMVVYYAEAGTPEHDKLTLLDLAATESQHAPRLSPDWQPLDNA
;
A
#
# COMPACT_ATOMS: atom_id res chain seq x y z
N MET A 1 -30.20 -7.56 23.78
CA MET A 1 -29.50 -6.62 22.87
C MET A 1 -28.59 -7.46 21.98
N LEU A 2 -29.01 -7.73 20.74
CA LEU A 2 -28.15 -8.37 19.75
C LEU A 2 -27.15 -7.32 19.28
N GLN A 3 -25.87 -7.61 19.37
CA GLN A 3 -24.84 -6.78 18.76
C GLN A 3 -25.09 -6.73 17.24
N PRO A 4 -25.02 -5.56 16.58
CA PRO A 4 -25.05 -5.50 15.11
C PRO A 4 -23.82 -6.24 14.56
N PRO A 5 -23.88 -6.83 13.35
CA PRO A 5 -22.69 -7.41 12.73
C PRO A 5 -21.63 -6.32 12.61
N SER A 6 -20.57 -6.44 13.41
CA SER A 6 -19.38 -5.59 13.34
C SER A 6 -18.94 -5.50 11.88
N GLY A 7 -18.70 -4.27 11.41
CA GLY A 7 -18.54 -3.92 10.01
C GLY A 7 -17.63 -4.85 9.19
N SER A 8 -17.93 -4.90 7.90
CA SER A 8 -17.23 -5.68 6.86
C SER A 8 -15.72 -5.74 7.07
N HIS A 9 -15.23 -6.89 7.53
CA HIS A 9 -13.81 -7.21 7.40
C HIS A 9 -13.55 -7.52 5.92
N THR A 10 -13.14 -6.51 5.15
CA THR A 10 -12.85 -6.67 3.72
C THR A 10 -11.41 -7.14 3.56
N TYR A 11 -11.17 -8.41 3.86
CA TYR A 11 -9.93 -9.11 3.54
C TYR A 11 -10.10 -9.96 2.27
N GLY A 12 -9.00 -10.28 1.61
CA GLY A 12 -9.02 -11.14 0.44
C GLY A 12 -7.66 -11.27 -0.21
N ARG A 13 -7.64 -11.73 -1.46
CA ARG A 13 -6.43 -11.78 -2.30
C ARG A 13 -6.60 -10.88 -3.51
N LYS A 14 -5.52 -10.21 -3.91
CA LYS A 14 -5.49 -9.32 -5.08
C LYS A 14 -4.26 -9.63 -5.92
N ALA A 15 -4.49 -9.83 -7.22
CA ALA A 15 -3.43 -10.03 -8.20
C ALA A 15 -3.00 -8.68 -8.80
N PHE A 16 -1.70 -8.54 -9.03
CA PHE A 16 -1.03 -7.39 -9.57
C PHE A 16 -0.05 -7.83 -10.64
N HIS A 17 0.20 -6.98 -11.61
CA HIS A 17 1.24 -7.16 -12.61
C HIS A 17 2.25 -6.03 -12.45
N HIS A 18 3.45 -6.33 -11.95
CA HIS A 18 4.53 -5.36 -11.77
C HIS A 18 5.57 -5.53 -12.87
N PRO A 19 6.04 -4.45 -13.53
CA PRO A 19 6.93 -4.55 -14.69
C PRO A 19 8.25 -5.26 -14.38
N GLU A 20 8.77 -5.11 -13.16
CA GLU A 20 10.09 -5.65 -12.77
C GLU A 20 10.02 -7.03 -12.08
N VAL A 21 8.92 -7.34 -11.38
CA VAL A 21 8.79 -8.59 -10.60
C VAL A 21 7.71 -9.53 -11.13
N GLY A 22 7.05 -9.15 -12.22
CA GLY A 22 5.99 -9.92 -12.87
C GLY A 22 4.70 -10.00 -12.05
N ASP A 23 3.99 -11.11 -12.17
CA ASP A 23 2.70 -11.32 -11.51
C ASP A 23 2.86 -11.57 -10.01
N LEU A 24 2.13 -10.82 -9.20
CA LEU A 24 2.15 -10.87 -7.74
C LEU A 24 0.74 -10.99 -7.19
N THR A 25 0.48 -11.98 -6.33
CA THR A 25 -0.84 -12.13 -5.67
C THR A 25 -0.69 -11.90 -4.18
N LEU A 26 -1.27 -10.83 -3.64
CA LEU A 26 -1.13 -10.48 -2.22
C LEU A 26 -2.43 -10.68 -1.47
N GLY A 27 -2.31 -11.11 -0.21
CA GLY A 27 -3.37 -10.88 0.76
C GLY A 27 -3.58 -9.38 0.93
N TYR A 28 -4.81 -8.96 1.19
CA TYR A 28 -5.09 -7.58 1.56
C TYR A 28 -6.08 -7.50 2.70
N GLN A 29 -5.97 -6.43 3.48
CA GLN A 29 -6.91 -6.09 4.55
C GLN A 29 -7.22 -4.60 4.49
N THR A 30 -8.51 -4.26 4.49
CA THR A 30 -8.99 -2.87 4.54
C THR A 30 -9.47 -2.52 5.94
N MET A 31 -9.01 -1.39 6.47
CA MET A 31 -9.32 -0.89 7.81
C MET A 31 -9.85 0.53 7.72
N GLN A 32 -11.00 0.82 8.34
CA GLN A 32 -11.54 2.18 8.42
C GLN A 32 -10.73 3.01 9.41
N LEU A 33 -10.38 4.23 9.03
CA LEU A 33 -9.64 5.15 9.89
C LEU A 33 -10.61 5.97 10.75
N GLN A 34 -10.47 5.87 12.07
CA GLN A 34 -11.32 6.61 13.01
C GLN A 34 -11.03 8.11 12.92
N GLY A 35 -12.08 8.92 12.92
CA GLY A 35 -11.96 10.39 12.81
C GLY A 35 -11.83 10.91 11.37
N THR A 36 -11.75 10.03 10.37
CA THR A 36 -11.64 10.40 8.95
C THR A 36 -12.70 9.68 8.11
N PRO A 37 -13.97 10.11 8.15
CA PRO A 37 -15.04 9.48 7.36
C PRO A 37 -14.70 9.43 5.87
N GLY A 38 -14.82 8.26 5.26
CA GLY A 38 -14.50 8.03 3.85
C GLY A 38 -13.04 7.65 3.55
N GLN A 39 -12.16 7.65 4.56
CA GLN A 39 -10.79 7.16 4.42
C GLN A 39 -10.63 5.76 5.00
N CYS A 40 -9.83 4.93 4.31
CA CYS A 40 -9.45 3.62 4.79
C CYS A 40 -7.97 3.35 4.50
N MET A 41 -7.36 2.55 5.36
CA MET A 41 -6.02 1.99 5.17
C MET A 41 -6.16 0.61 4.55
N VAL A 42 -5.43 0.36 3.46
CA VAL A 42 -5.34 -0.97 2.85
C VAL A 42 -3.93 -1.49 3.02
N VAL A 43 -3.80 -2.63 3.70
CA VAL A 43 -2.53 -3.33 3.89
C VAL A 43 -2.48 -4.49 2.91
N TYR A 44 -1.39 -4.61 2.15
CA TYR A 44 -1.09 -5.76 1.33
C TYR A 44 0.02 -6.59 1.99
N TYR A 45 -0.14 -7.91 2.05
CA TYR A 45 0.79 -8.81 2.73
C TYR A 45 0.92 -10.16 2.02
N ALA A 46 2.01 -10.85 2.30
CA ALA A 46 2.24 -12.24 1.93
C ALA A 46 2.78 -13.01 3.13
N GLU A 47 2.40 -14.29 3.22
CA GLU A 47 2.85 -15.18 4.29
C GLU A 47 4.34 -15.52 4.13
N ALA A 48 5.08 -15.55 5.24
CA ALA A 48 6.51 -15.84 5.18
C ALA A 48 6.78 -17.24 4.60
N GLY A 49 7.78 -17.34 3.72
CA GLY A 49 8.15 -18.60 3.06
C GLY A 49 7.26 -18.98 1.87
N THR A 50 6.35 -18.11 1.42
CA THR A 50 5.63 -18.31 0.16
C THR A 50 6.29 -17.58 -1.01
N PRO A 51 6.08 -18.02 -2.26
CA PRO A 51 6.63 -17.33 -3.44
C PRO A 51 6.17 -15.87 -3.56
N GLU A 52 5.01 -15.53 -3.00
CA GLU A 52 4.51 -14.16 -2.96
C GLU A 52 5.33 -13.28 -2.02
N HIS A 53 5.86 -13.84 -0.92
CA HIS A 53 6.77 -13.14 -0.02
C HIS A 53 8.10 -12.82 -0.71
N ASP A 54 8.67 -13.80 -1.42
CA ASP A 54 9.91 -13.59 -2.17
C ASP A 54 9.74 -12.48 -3.22
N LYS A 55 8.58 -12.45 -3.90
CA LYS A 55 8.26 -11.39 -4.86
C LYS A 55 8.04 -10.02 -4.20
N LEU A 56 7.50 -9.96 -2.98
CA LEU A 56 7.45 -8.71 -2.21
C LEU A 56 8.86 -8.22 -1.87
N THR A 57 9.77 -9.12 -1.50
CA THR A 57 11.18 -8.77 -1.26
C THR A 57 11.84 -8.28 -2.55
N LEU A 58 11.63 -8.95 -3.69
CA LEU A 58 12.15 -8.48 -4.98
C LEU A 58 11.60 -7.09 -5.34
N LEU A 59 10.32 -6.82 -5.04
CA LEU A 59 9.70 -5.52 -5.28
C LEU A 59 10.36 -4.41 -4.45
N ASP A 60 10.69 -4.68 -3.19
CA ASP A 60 11.39 -3.74 -2.30
C ASP A 60 12.78 -3.37 -2.84
N LEU A 61 13.51 -4.36 -3.37
CA LEU A 61 14.80 -4.10 -4.03
C LEU A 61 14.64 -3.24 -5.29
N ALA A 62 13.71 -3.58 -6.18
CA ALA A 62 13.48 -2.84 -7.43
C ALA A 62 13.03 -1.38 -7.19
N ALA A 63 12.20 -1.17 -6.16
CA ALA A 63 11.74 0.17 -5.78
C ALA A 63 12.90 1.09 -5.32
N THR A 64 14.01 0.53 -4.83
CA THR A 64 15.18 1.30 -4.39
C THR A 64 15.93 1.90 -5.59
N GLU A 65 15.94 1.24 -6.75
CA GLU A 65 16.58 1.77 -7.98
C GLU A 65 15.75 2.88 -8.63
N SER A 66 14.41 2.79 -8.55
CA SER A 66 13.49 3.76 -9.14
C SER A 66 13.40 5.11 -8.41
N GLN A 67 13.88 5.20 -7.17
CA GLN A 67 13.77 6.39 -6.31
C GLN A 67 14.90 7.41 -6.47
N HIS A 68 15.90 7.17 -7.32
CA HIS A 68 17.06 8.06 -7.46
C HIS A 68 16.85 9.27 -8.39
N ALA A 69 15.61 9.60 -8.77
CA ALA A 69 15.32 10.88 -9.40
C ALA A 69 14.79 11.85 -8.33
N PRO A 70 15.57 12.86 -7.90
CA PRO A 70 15.03 13.92 -7.08
C PRO A 70 14.00 14.67 -7.92
N ARG A 71 12.70 14.39 -7.73
CA ARG A 71 11.64 15.29 -8.20
C ARG A 71 11.54 16.48 -7.25
N LEU A 72 12.64 17.21 -7.11
CA LEU A 72 12.60 18.58 -6.62
C LEU A 72 12.14 19.42 -7.81
N SER A 73 10.85 19.75 -7.86
CA SER A 73 10.40 20.90 -8.63
C SER A 73 11.07 22.15 -8.02
N PRO A 74 11.87 22.94 -8.76
CA PRO A 74 12.66 24.04 -8.21
C PRO A 74 11.85 25.26 -7.72
N ASP A 75 10.54 25.33 -8.01
CA ASP A 75 9.77 26.58 -7.95
C ASP A 75 8.92 26.78 -6.69
N TRP A 76 9.13 26.02 -5.61
CA TRP A 76 8.44 26.32 -4.34
C TRP A 76 9.12 27.50 -3.62
N GLN A 77 8.64 28.72 -3.89
CA GLN A 77 8.92 29.91 -3.09
C GLN A 77 7.88 29.98 -1.96
N PRO A 78 8.27 29.93 -0.67
CA PRO A 78 7.33 30.19 0.42
C PRO A 78 6.93 31.67 0.35
N LEU A 79 5.63 31.93 0.13
CA LEU A 79 5.05 33.26 0.23
C LEU A 79 5.39 33.84 1.61
N ASP A 80 6.24 34.85 1.58
CA ASP A 80 6.35 35.95 2.52
C ASP A 80 4.95 36.33 3.05
N ASN A 81 4.62 35.82 4.25
CA ASN A 81 3.44 36.19 5.02
C ASN A 81 3.86 36.99 6.27
N ALA A 82 4.24 38.24 6.06
CA ALA A 82 4.29 39.25 7.11
C ALA A 82 3.23 40.33 6.83
#